data_AF-A0A2K3N3I3-F1
#
_entry.id   AF-A0A2K3N3I3-F1
#
_cell.length_a   1.000
_cell.length_b   1.000
_cell.length_c   1.000
_cell.angle_alpha   90.00
_cell.angle_beta   90.00
_cell.angle_gamma   90.00
#
_symmetry.space_group_name_H-M   'P 1'
#
loop_
_entity.id
_entity.type
_entity.pdbx_description
1 polymer ?
#
loop_
_entity_poly.entity_id
_entity_poly.type
_entity_poly.pdbx_seq_one_letter_code
_entity_poly.pdbx_strand_id
1 'polypeptide(L)'
;MGGLSDTKVLQDLLLYAARAALSYWVLVTGLRYLDPNRESTKKALEQKKEIAKRLGRPLIQTNSYEDVIACDVINPDHINVEFDSIGGLEAVKQALYELVILPLKRPDLFSHGKLLGPQKGVLLYGPPGTGKTMLAKAIAKESGAVFINVKISNLMSKWFGDAQKLG
;
A
#
# COMPACT_ATOMS: atom_id res chain seq x y z
N MET A 1 -50.43 6.97 53.34
CA MET A 1 -49.96 8.22 52.71
C MET A 1 -48.50 8.03 52.30
N GLY A 2 -48.21 7.62 51.06
CA GLY A 2 -46.82 7.33 50.65
C GLY A 2 -46.59 7.11 49.15
N GLY A 3 -47.52 7.53 48.28
CA GLY A 3 -47.40 7.31 46.82
C GLY A 3 -46.98 8.54 46.02
N LEU A 4 -46.94 9.74 46.63
CA LEU A 4 -46.68 11.00 45.92
C LEU A 4 -45.21 11.49 46.01
N SER A 5 -44.43 10.98 46.97
CA SER A 5 -43.00 11.32 47.13
C SER A 5 -42.12 10.55 46.15
N ASP A 6 -42.41 9.27 45.98
CA ASP A 6 -41.54 8.35 45.25
C ASP A 6 -41.55 8.63 43.74
N THR A 7 -42.67 9.12 43.21
CA THR A 7 -42.78 9.56 41.81
C THR A 7 -41.98 10.84 41.52
N LYS A 8 -41.84 11.74 42.51
CA LYS A 8 -41.05 12.98 42.34
C LYS A 8 -39.54 12.68 42.40
N VAL A 9 -39.12 11.82 43.31
CA VAL A 9 -37.72 11.37 43.42
C VAL A 9 -37.29 10.63 42.14
N LEU A 10 -38.17 9.78 41.58
CA LEU A 10 -37.93 9.12 40.29
C LEU A 10 -37.81 10.12 39.13
N GLN A 11 -38.67 11.14 39.08
CA GLN A 11 -38.60 12.19 38.06
C GLN A 11 -37.31 13.00 38.16
N ASP A 12 -36.89 13.37 39.38
CA ASP A 12 -35.66 14.12 39.60
C ASP A 12 -34.40 13.31 39.25
N LEU A 13 -34.39 12.00 39.56
CA LEU A 13 -33.31 11.09 39.14
C LEU A 13 -33.23 10.93 37.62
N LEU A 14 -34.38 10.79 36.96
CA LEU A 14 -34.46 10.75 35.49
C LEU A 14 -33.95 12.05 34.86
N LEU A 15 -34.35 13.19 35.43
CA LEU A 15 -33.92 14.50 34.95
C LEU A 15 -32.40 14.70 35.12
N TYR A 16 -31.85 14.26 36.26
CA TYR A 16 -30.41 14.31 36.53
C TYR A 16 -29.62 13.42 35.57
N ALA A 17 -30.08 12.19 35.34
CA ALA A 17 -29.46 11.27 34.39
C ALA A 17 -29.50 11.82 32.95
N ALA A 18 -30.63 12.39 32.52
CA ALA A 18 -30.75 13.01 31.20
C ALA A 18 -29.80 14.19 31.03
N ARG A 19 -29.63 15.01 32.08
CA ARG A 19 -28.76 16.18 32.08
C ARG A 19 -27.27 15.80 32.07
N ALA A 20 -26.91 14.75 32.81
CA ALA A 20 -25.57 14.17 32.80
C ALA A 20 -25.24 13.52 31.44
N ALA A 21 -26.22 12.86 30.80
CA ALA A 21 -26.06 12.31 29.46
C ALA A 21 -25.86 13.42 28.42
N LEU A 22 -26.64 14.51 28.51
CA LEU A 22 -26.49 15.68 27.64
C LEU A 22 -25.13 16.38 27.83
N SER A 23 -24.70 16.60 29.08
CA SER A 23 -23.40 17.24 29.35
C SER A 23 -22.24 16.37 28.87
N TYR A 24 -22.31 15.05 29.10
CA TYR A 24 -21.35 14.10 28.59
C TYR A 24 -21.32 14.09 27.05
N TRP A 25 -22.48 14.09 26.39
CA TRP A 25 -22.57 14.10 24.94
C TRP A 25 -21.95 15.37 24.35
N VAL A 26 -22.29 16.55 24.89
CA VAL A 26 -21.72 17.85 24.49
C VAL A 26 -20.20 17.87 24.65
N LEU A 27 -19.70 17.40 25.80
CA LEU A 27 -18.27 17.35 26.09
C LEU A 27 -17.53 16.42 25.12
N VAL A 28 -18.06 15.22 24.88
CA VAL A 28 -17.47 14.26 23.92
C VAL A 28 -17.52 14.80 22.50
N THR A 29 -18.61 15.44 22.07
CA THR A 29 -18.67 16.09 20.75
C THR A 29 -17.72 17.28 20.63
N GLY A 30 -17.55 18.08 21.69
CA GLY A 30 -16.62 19.20 21.72
C GLY A 30 -15.16 18.75 21.70
N LEU A 31 -14.82 17.70 22.45
CA LEU A 31 -13.50 17.08 22.43
C LEU A 31 -13.19 16.51 21.03
N ARG A 32 -14.19 15.91 20.36
CA ARG A 32 -14.10 15.44 18.96
C ARG A 32 -14.01 16.58 17.94
N TYR A 33 -14.42 17.80 18.29
CA TYR A 33 -14.36 18.97 17.41
C TYR A 33 -12.98 19.65 17.45
N LEU A 34 -12.30 19.56 18.59
CA LEU A 34 -10.97 20.15 18.79
C LEU A 34 -9.82 19.29 18.27
N ASP A 35 -10.09 18.14 17.66
CA ASP A 35 -9.07 17.21 17.19
C ASP A 35 -8.41 17.72 15.89
N PRO A 36 -7.20 18.31 15.94
CA PRO A 36 -6.59 19.03 14.81
C PRO A 36 -6.06 18.08 13.73
N ASN A 37 -6.01 16.76 14.01
CA ASN A 37 -5.41 15.74 13.16
C ASN A 37 -6.44 14.87 12.42
N ARG A 38 -7.73 15.26 12.40
CA ARG A 38 -8.80 14.47 11.75
C ARG A 38 -8.67 14.44 10.22
N GLU A 39 -8.20 15.52 9.62
CA GLU A 39 -8.03 15.57 8.16
C GLU A 39 -6.87 14.72 7.67
N SER A 40 -5.74 14.72 8.39
CA SER A 40 -4.57 13.91 8.04
C SER A 40 -4.85 12.42 8.18
N THR A 41 -5.55 12.01 9.25
CA THR A 41 -5.97 10.62 9.47
C THR A 41 -6.95 10.14 8.40
N LYS A 42 -7.89 10.99 7.96
CA LYS A 42 -8.77 10.71 6.82
C LYS A 42 -8.00 10.55 5.51
N LYS A 43 -7.10 11.48 5.18
CA LYS A 43 -6.25 11.42 3.97
C LYS A 43 -5.39 10.16 3.95
N ALA A 44 -4.79 9.78 5.08
CA ALA A 44 -4.01 8.55 5.21
C ALA A 44 -4.87 7.30 4.98
N LEU A 45 -6.10 7.27 5.50
CA LEU A 45 -7.04 6.16 5.28
C LEU A 45 -7.50 6.06 3.82
N GLU A 46 -7.74 7.19 3.17
CA GLU A 46 -8.09 7.25 1.75
C GLU A 46 -6.96 6.74 0.88
N GLN A 47 -5.72 7.20 1.14
CA GLN A 47 -4.53 6.70 0.46
C GLN A 47 -4.37 5.19 0.65
N LYS A 48 -4.55 4.66 1.86
CA LYS A 48 -4.48 3.21 2.11
C LYS A 48 -5.54 2.43 1.35
N LYS A 49 -6.78 2.93 1.29
CA LYS A 49 -7.87 2.32 0.52
C LYS A 49 -7.59 2.36 -0.98
N GLU A 50 -7.04 3.46 -1.49
CA GLU A 50 -6.72 3.62 -2.90
C GLU A 50 -5.56 2.70 -3.30
N ILE A 51 -4.52 2.61 -2.48
CA ILE A 51 -3.41 1.67 -2.65
C ILE A 51 -3.92 0.22 -2.65
N ALA A 52 -4.79 -0.15 -1.71
CA ALA A 52 -5.39 -1.49 -1.65
C ALA A 52 -6.25 -1.79 -2.89
N LYS A 53 -7.04 -0.82 -3.35
CA LYS A 53 -7.85 -0.93 -4.58
C LYS A 53 -6.96 -1.09 -5.81
N ARG A 54 -5.86 -0.33 -5.90
CA ARG A 54 -4.87 -0.48 -6.95
C ARG A 54 -4.30 -1.88 -6.89
N LEU A 55 -3.75 -2.32 -5.77
CA LEU A 55 -3.03 -3.59 -5.66
C LEU A 55 -3.91 -4.85 -5.75
N GLY A 56 -5.25 -4.70 -5.71
CA GLY A 56 -6.18 -5.85 -5.77
C GLY A 56 -6.01 -6.81 -4.59
N ARG A 57 -5.47 -6.35 -3.46
CA ARG A 57 -5.15 -7.16 -2.28
C ARG A 57 -5.88 -6.63 -1.02
N PRO A 58 -6.27 -7.51 -0.09
CA PRO A 58 -6.85 -7.08 1.18
C PRO A 58 -5.83 -6.22 1.97
N LEU A 59 -6.33 -5.29 2.78
CA LEU A 59 -5.51 -4.44 3.65
C LEU A 59 -4.77 -5.32 4.68
N ILE A 60 -3.51 -5.63 4.39
CA ILE A 60 -2.62 -6.29 5.35
C ILE A 60 -2.20 -5.24 6.39
N GLN A 61 -1.90 -5.67 7.61
CA GLN A 61 -1.29 -4.79 8.61
C GLN A 61 0.13 -4.43 8.15
N THR A 62 0.28 -3.24 7.60
CA THR A 62 1.49 -2.78 6.91
C THR A 62 2.36 -1.92 7.83
N ASN A 63 3.68 -2.08 7.75
CA ASN A 63 4.64 -1.23 8.48
C ASN A 63 4.76 0.16 7.81
N SER A 64 5.21 1.17 8.56
CA SER A 64 5.44 2.53 8.05
C SER A 64 6.41 2.60 6.87
N TYR A 65 7.31 1.62 6.73
CA TYR A 65 8.22 1.48 5.59
C TYR A 65 7.53 0.87 4.37
N GLU A 66 6.73 -0.17 4.58
CA GLU A 66 5.97 -0.82 3.53
C GLU A 66 4.91 0.12 2.95
N ASP A 67 4.31 0.98 3.78
CA ASP A 67 3.38 2.04 3.32
C ASP A 67 4.05 2.99 2.31
N VAL A 68 5.37 3.24 2.42
CA VAL A 68 6.10 4.09 1.46
C VAL A 68 6.43 3.35 0.19
N ILE A 69 6.91 2.10 0.31
CA ILE A 69 7.20 1.27 -0.86
C ILE A 69 5.91 1.04 -1.66
N ALA A 70 4.77 0.89 -0.98
CA ALA A 70 3.46 0.70 -1.60
C ALA A 70 3.08 1.82 -2.57
N CYS A 71 3.57 3.05 -2.36
CA CYS A 71 3.37 4.17 -3.29
C CYS A 71 4.10 3.99 -4.63
N ASP A 72 5.22 3.26 -4.63
CA ASP A 72 6.05 3.00 -5.82
C ASP A 72 5.64 1.69 -6.54
N VAL A 73 4.58 1.02 -6.08
CA VAL A 73 4.06 -0.22 -6.66
C VAL A 73 3.09 0.08 -7.80
N ILE A 74 3.30 -0.58 -8.94
CA ILE A 74 2.56 -0.41 -10.18
C ILE A 74 2.03 -1.78 -10.64
N ASN A 75 0.72 -1.87 -10.86
CA ASN A 75 0.11 -3.08 -11.42
C ASN A 75 0.39 -3.21 -12.92
N PRO A 76 0.43 -4.45 -13.44
CA PRO A 76 0.60 -4.69 -14.87
C PRO A 76 -0.44 -3.98 -15.74
N ASP A 77 -1.69 -3.85 -15.28
CA ASP A 77 -2.79 -3.21 -16.02
C ASP A 77 -2.55 -1.71 -16.31
N HIS A 78 -1.74 -1.05 -15.48
CA HIS A 78 -1.39 0.37 -15.66
C HIS A 78 -0.12 0.57 -16.49
N ILE A 79 0.50 -0.51 -16.97
CA ILE A 79 1.71 -0.45 -17.80
C ILE A 79 1.30 -0.46 -19.27
N ASN A 80 1.55 0.65 -19.98
CA ASN A 80 1.20 0.81 -21.39
C ASN A 80 2.31 0.35 -22.37
N VAL A 81 3.31 -0.40 -21.91
CA VAL A 81 4.47 -0.80 -22.72
C VAL A 81 4.47 -2.31 -22.91
N GLU A 82 4.58 -2.77 -24.15
CA GLU A 82 4.66 -4.18 -24.53
C GLU A 82 6.03 -4.53 -25.13
N PHE A 83 6.34 -5.82 -25.26
CA PHE A 83 7.59 -6.26 -25.90
C PHE A 83 7.69 -5.81 -27.35
N ASP A 84 6.55 -5.77 -28.06
CA ASP A 84 6.45 -5.34 -29.45
C ASP A 84 6.71 -3.83 -29.61
N SER A 85 6.51 -3.05 -28.54
CA SER A 85 6.81 -1.62 -28.53
C SER A 85 8.32 -1.33 -28.48
N ILE A 86 9.16 -2.34 -28.25
CA ILE A 86 10.61 -2.19 -28.13
C ILE A 86 11.24 -2.72 -29.41
N GLY A 87 11.87 -1.85 -30.20
CA GLY A 87 12.54 -2.24 -31.43
C GLY A 87 13.82 -3.04 -31.18
N GLY A 88 13.97 -4.18 -31.87
CA GLY A 88 15.18 -5.00 -31.84
C GLY A 88 15.38 -5.78 -30.54
N LEU A 89 16.64 -6.12 -30.23
CA LEU A 89 17.04 -6.91 -29.05
C LEU A 89 16.39 -8.30 -28.97
N GLU A 90 16.02 -8.91 -30.10
CA GLU A 90 15.28 -10.18 -30.13
C GLU A 90 15.95 -11.30 -29.34
N ALA A 91 17.27 -11.45 -29.45
CA ALA A 91 18.02 -12.43 -28.65
C ALA A 91 17.90 -12.17 -27.13
N VAL A 92 17.90 -10.90 -26.72
CA VAL A 92 17.78 -10.52 -25.30
C VAL A 92 16.35 -10.70 -24.82
N LYS A 93 15.36 -10.33 -25.64
CA LYS A 93 13.94 -10.54 -25.35
C LYS A 93 13.64 -12.02 -25.13
N GLN A 94 14.15 -12.89 -26.01
CA GLN A 94 14.00 -14.33 -25.89
C GLN A 94 14.63 -14.87 -24.61
N ALA A 95 15.88 -14.46 -24.31
CA ALA A 95 16.54 -14.88 -23.08
C ALA A 95 15.77 -14.42 -21.82
N LEU A 96 15.25 -13.19 -21.80
CA LEU A 96 14.44 -12.68 -20.70
C LEU A 96 13.09 -13.40 -20.57
N TYR A 97 12.50 -13.81 -21.69
CA TYR A 97 11.26 -14.58 -21.68
C TYR A 97 11.46 -15.92 -20.96
N GLU A 98 12.53 -16.64 -21.30
CA GLU A 98 12.85 -17.94 -20.70
C GLU A 98 13.31 -17.82 -19.25
N LEU A 99 14.10 -16.79 -18.92
CA LEU A 99 14.71 -16.65 -17.59
C LEU A 99 13.80 -15.97 -16.56
N VAL A 100 12.88 -15.09 -16.99
CA VAL A 100 12.06 -14.27 -16.09
C VAL A 100 10.57 -14.54 -16.28
N ILE A 101 10.06 -14.41 -17.51
CA ILE A 101 8.61 -14.48 -17.75
C ILE A 101 8.09 -15.91 -17.54
N LEU A 102 8.80 -16.91 -18.04
CA LEU A 102 8.39 -18.30 -17.99
C LEU A 102 8.32 -18.84 -16.54
N PRO A 103 9.30 -18.61 -15.65
CA PRO A 103 9.19 -18.98 -14.25
C PRO A 103 8.06 -18.26 -13.51
N LEU A 104 7.75 -17.01 -13.85
CA LEU A 104 6.66 -16.25 -13.24
C LEU A 104 5.28 -16.75 -13.69
N LYS A 105 5.12 -17.11 -14.97
CA LYS A 105 3.85 -17.63 -15.52
C LYS A 105 3.58 -19.09 -15.15
N ARG A 106 4.62 -19.92 -15.03
CA ARG A 106 4.49 -21.37 -14.77
C ARG A 106 5.42 -21.82 -13.66
N PRO A 107 5.19 -21.38 -12.41
CA PRO A 107 6.04 -21.77 -11.27
C PRO A 107 6.06 -23.30 -11.06
N ASP A 108 5.02 -24.01 -11.46
CA ASP A 108 4.90 -25.48 -11.31
C ASP A 108 6.06 -26.23 -11.98
N LEU A 109 6.53 -25.74 -13.14
CA LEU A 109 7.61 -26.33 -13.92
C LEU A 109 8.99 -26.16 -13.25
N PHE A 110 9.15 -25.12 -12.43
CA PHE A 110 10.43 -24.75 -11.81
C PHE A 110 10.50 -25.11 -10.31
N SER A 111 9.38 -25.56 -9.72
CA SER A 111 9.31 -25.88 -8.28
C SER A 111 9.92 -27.23 -7.91
N HIS A 112 9.97 -28.18 -8.85
CA HIS A 112 10.34 -29.58 -8.58
C HIS A 112 11.78 -29.94 -9.02
N GLY A 113 12.38 -29.16 -9.91
CA GLY A 113 13.71 -29.43 -10.45
C GLY A 113 14.78 -28.58 -9.77
N LYS A 114 15.73 -29.20 -9.05
CA LYS A 114 16.93 -28.50 -8.50
C LYS A 114 17.85 -27.88 -9.58
N LEU A 115 17.69 -28.28 -10.84
CA LEU A 115 18.54 -27.87 -11.96
C LEU A 115 18.09 -26.58 -12.65
N LEU A 116 16.78 -26.28 -12.63
CA LEU A 116 16.19 -25.09 -13.26
C LEU A 116 15.50 -24.26 -12.17
N GLY A 117 16.29 -23.64 -11.31
CA GLY A 117 15.77 -22.66 -10.35
C GLY A 117 15.47 -21.33 -11.03
N PRO A 118 14.46 -20.56 -10.58
CA PRO A 118 14.24 -19.21 -11.07
C PRO A 118 15.48 -18.34 -10.82
N GLN A 119 15.84 -17.52 -11.80
CA GLN A 119 16.96 -16.59 -11.65
C GLN A 119 16.67 -15.59 -10.54
N LYS A 120 17.64 -15.36 -9.65
CA LYS A 120 17.47 -14.44 -8.50
C LYS A 120 17.41 -12.97 -8.89
N GLY A 121 17.97 -12.62 -10.04
CA GLY A 121 17.99 -11.25 -10.52
C GLY A 121 18.62 -11.14 -11.90
N VAL A 122 18.23 -10.10 -12.63
CA VAL A 122 18.73 -9.77 -13.96
C VAL A 122 19.28 -8.36 -13.94
N LEU A 123 20.50 -8.17 -14.45
CA LEU A 123 21.11 -6.86 -14.59
C LEU A 123 21.06 -6.41 -16.05
N LEU A 124 20.30 -5.36 -16.32
CA LEU A 124 20.27 -4.69 -17.63
C LEU A 124 21.30 -3.56 -17.63
N TYR A 125 22.33 -3.65 -18.46
CA TYR A 125 23.41 -2.65 -18.54
C TYR A 125 23.54 -2.05 -19.95
N GLY A 126 24.35 -1.00 -20.08
CA GLY A 126 24.69 -0.33 -21.35
C GLY A 126 24.40 1.18 -21.35
N PRO A 127 24.57 1.86 -22.49
CA PRO A 127 24.44 3.32 -22.57
C PRO A 127 23.02 3.81 -22.24
N PRO A 128 22.88 5.06 -21.76
CA PRO A 128 21.57 5.67 -21.51
C PRO A 128 20.78 5.78 -22.82
N GLY A 129 19.44 5.72 -22.73
CA GLY A 129 18.57 5.81 -23.90
C GLY A 129 18.30 4.50 -24.65
N THR A 130 18.93 3.38 -24.26
CA THR A 130 18.71 2.04 -24.88
C THR A 130 17.47 1.30 -24.37
N GLY A 131 16.53 2.00 -23.72
CA GLY A 131 15.24 1.42 -23.34
C GLY A 131 15.24 0.41 -22.18
N LYS A 132 16.28 0.33 -21.35
CA LYS A 132 16.36 -0.64 -20.22
C LYS A 132 15.15 -0.59 -19.28
N THR A 133 14.74 0.63 -18.88
CA THR A 133 13.57 0.83 -18.01
C THR A 133 12.27 0.49 -18.73
N MET A 134 12.21 0.71 -20.05
CA MET A 134 11.06 0.37 -20.88
C MET A 134 10.93 -1.16 -21.00
N LEU A 135 12.05 -1.86 -21.19
CA LEU A 135 12.14 -3.31 -21.19
C LEU A 135 11.70 -3.92 -19.86
N ALA A 136 12.17 -3.37 -18.73
CA ALA A 136 11.73 -3.83 -17.41
C ALA A 136 10.21 -3.69 -17.21
N LYS A 137 9.61 -2.59 -17.69
CA LYS A 137 8.15 -2.39 -17.67
C LYS A 137 7.42 -3.39 -18.57
N ALA A 138 7.93 -3.63 -19.78
CA ALA A 138 7.36 -4.61 -20.69
C ALA A 138 7.37 -6.03 -20.11
N ILE A 139 8.45 -6.43 -19.42
CA ILE A 139 8.54 -7.72 -18.69
C ILE A 139 7.45 -7.83 -17.63
N ALA A 140 7.24 -6.78 -16.83
CA ALA A 140 6.20 -6.79 -15.80
C ALA A 140 4.80 -6.94 -16.42
N LYS A 141 4.53 -6.23 -17.52
CA LYS A 141 3.25 -6.34 -18.24
C LYS A 141 3.05 -7.76 -18.79
N GLU A 142 4.04 -8.30 -19.50
CA GLU A 142 3.96 -9.63 -20.11
C GLU A 142 3.83 -10.75 -19.10
N SER A 143 4.54 -10.68 -17.98
CA SER A 143 4.47 -11.67 -16.91
C SER A 143 3.21 -11.56 -16.05
N GLY A 144 2.46 -10.46 -16.16
CA GLY A 144 1.36 -10.14 -15.23
C GLY A 144 1.86 -9.88 -13.80
N ALA A 145 3.14 -9.58 -13.65
CA ALA A 145 3.75 -9.33 -12.35
C ALA A 145 3.65 -7.86 -11.96
N VAL A 146 3.65 -7.62 -10.65
CA VAL A 146 3.68 -6.28 -10.08
C VAL A 146 5.06 -5.67 -10.28
N PHE A 147 5.11 -4.44 -10.78
CA PHE A 147 6.36 -3.68 -10.97
C PHE A 147 6.57 -2.71 -9.82
N ILE A 148 7.75 -2.74 -9.18
CA ILE A 148 8.10 -1.82 -8.10
C ILE A 148 9.29 -0.96 -8.54
N ASN A 149 9.07 0.35 -8.65
CA ASN A 149 10.13 1.28 -9.06
C ASN A 149 10.86 1.89 -7.86
N VAL A 150 11.80 1.15 -7.30
CA VAL A 150 12.54 1.59 -6.11
C VAL A 150 13.58 2.66 -6.48
N LYS A 151 13.37 3.89 -6.01
CA LYS A 151 14.35 4.98 -6.12
C LYS A 151 15.21 5.06 -4.86
N ILE A 152 16.52 5.16 -5.02
CA ILE A 152 17.48 5.27 -3.91
C ILE A 152 17.20 6.50 -3.02
N SER A 153 16.72 7.60 -3.61
CA SER A 153 16.32 8.81 -2.86
C SER A 153 15.19 8.56 -1.86
N ASN A 154 14.23 7.70 -2.21
CA ASN A 154 13.09 7.35 -1.34
C ASN A 154 13.56 6.50 -0.16
N LEU A 155 14.55 5.64 -0.38
CA LEU A 155 15.17 4.87 0.70
C LEU A 155 15.97 5.80 1.63
N MET A 156 16.92 6.58 1.10
CA MET A 156 17.82 7.37 1.95
C MET A 156 17.10 8.43 2.80
N SER A 157 16.14 9.17 2.23
CA SER A 157 15.44 10.26 2.94
C SER A 157 14.73 9.78 4.22
N LYS A 158 14.16 8.58 4.21
CA LYS A 158 13.41 8.05 5.37
C LYS A 158 14.33 7.38 6.40
N TRP A 159 15.36 6.67 5.96
CA TRP A 159 16.38 6.10 6.86
C TRP A 159 17.16 7.17 7.61
N PHE A 160 17.52 8.29 6.97
CA PHE A 160 18.18 9.41 7.66
C PHE A 160 17.23 10.18 8.58
N GLY A 161 15.95 10.32 8.21
CA GLY A 161 14.95 10.99 9.05
C GLY A 161 14.60 10.23 10.33
N ASP A 162 14.60 8.89 10.29
CA ASP A 162 14.42 8.05 11.48
C ASP A 162 15.71 7.99 12.33
N ALA A 163 16.89 8.02 11.72
CA ALA A 163 18.16 8.14 12.44
C ALA A 163 18.29 9.45 13.23
N GLN A 164 17.76 10.56 12.69
CA GLN A 164 17.77 11.87 13.36
C GLN A 164 16.83 11.97 14.57
N LYS A 165 15.85 11.07 14.71
CA LYS A 165 14.93 11.02 15.87
C LYS A 165 15.47 10.18 17.03
N LEU A 166 16.51 9.39 16.79
CA LEU A 166 17.12 8.47 17.75
C LEU A 166 18.41 9.02 18.39
N GLY A 167 18.89 10.20 17.96
CA GLY A 167 19.99 10.94 18.58
C GLY A 167 19.49 12.17 19.31
#